data_AF-A0A936UPJ2-F1
#
_entry.id   AF-A0A936UPJ2-F1
#
_cell.length_a   1.000
_cell.length_b   1.000
_cell.length_c   1.000
_cell.angle_alpha   90.00
_cell.angle_beta   90.00
_cell.angle_gamma   90.00
#
_symmetry.space_group_name_H-M   'P 1'
#
loop_
_entity.id
_entity.type
_entity.pdbx_description
1 polymer ?
#
loop_
_entity_poly.entity_id
_entity_poly.type
_entity_poly.pdbx_seq_one_letter_code
_entity_poly.pdbx_strand_id
1 'polypeptide(L)'
;MTSPSPAGSTVAARVRTGLCALLTDAEVARFAGGPPVSSAPVDADGLSWCRWAGADSATTVLATRGSAAQWAQSLLPMLRRVASPAPGETGSPYRDLARAAVDQVEGGVSDTGACAIFGLLAEVGGRPPGTRELLSTSGTPGAAANRKAEVCLGGVYAAVSLTPAVDGSSDPGPALLALARRLAAAP
;
A
#
# COMPACT_ATOMS: atom_id res chain seq x y z
N MET A 1 9.77 -44.72 -33.68
CA MET A 1 9.96 -44.28 -32.28
C MET A 1 10.51 -42.87 -32.34
N THR A 2 9.64 -41.87 -32.17
CA THR A 2 10.03 -40.45 -32.28
C THR A 2 9.73 -39.82 -30.93
N SER A 3 10.76 -39.60 -30.13
CA SER A 3 10.65 -38.89 -28.86
C SER A 3 10.38 -37.42 -29.12
N PRO A 4 9.34 -36.81 -28.53
CA PRO A 4 9.21 -35.35 -28.55
C PRO A 4 10.19 -34.74 -27.55
N SER A 5 11.04 -33.82 -28.05
CA SER A 5 11.88 -32.94 -27.24
C SER A 5 11.04 -32.10 -26.26
N PRO A 6 11.50 -31.88 -25.02
CA PRO A 6 10.84 -30.98 -24.09
C PRO A 6 11.01 -29.53 -24.58
N ALA A 7 9.89 -28.89 -24.92
CA ALA A 7 9.84 -27.46 -25.13
C ALA A 7 10.13 -26.76 -23.79
N GLY A 8 11.38 -26.36 -23.60
CA GLY A 8 11.75 -25.40 -22.58
C GLY A 8 11.12 -24.05 -22.92
N SER A 9 9.92 -23.79 -22.40
CA SER A 9 9.37 -22.44 -22.35
C SER A 9 10.14 -21.64 -21.31
N THR A 10 11.29 -21.12 -21.70
CA THR A 10 12.00 -20.09 -20.96
C THR A 10 11.16 -18.82 -21.07
N VAL A 11 10.30 -18.57 -20.09
CA VAL A 11 9.64 -17.27 -19.94
C VAL A 11 10.77 -16.25 -19.82
N ALA A 12 10.94 -15.42 -20.84
CA ALA A 12 11.93 -14.35 -20.82
C ALA A 12 11.68 -13.49 -19.56
N ALA A 13 12.64 -13.54 -18.62
CA ALA A 13 12.56 -12.74 -17.40
C ALA A 13 12.47 -11.27 -17.82
N ARG A 14 11.35 -10.61 -17.51
CA ARG A 14 11.27 -9.16 -17.71
C ARG A 14 12.24 -8.50 -16.75
N VAL A 15 13.18 -7.74 -17.31
CA VAL A 15 14.08 -6.91 -16.50
C VAL A 15 13.23 -5.87 -15.78
N ARG A 16 13.14 -6.00 -14.45
CA ARG A 16 12.46 -5.05 -13.58
C ARG A 16 13.51 -4.20 -12.88
N THR A 17 13.20 -2.93 -12.66
CA THR A 17 14.07 -1.98 -11.95
C THR A 17 13.30 -1.32 -10.82
N GLY A 18 14.03 -0.78 -9.83
CA GLY A 18 13.46 -0.08 -8.69
C GLY A 18 12.48 -0.93 -7.88
N LEU A 19 11.38 -0.32 -7.43
CA LEU A 19 10.36 -0.99 -6.61
C LEU A 19 9.72 -2.20 -7.31
N CYS A 20 9.64 -2.20 -8.64
CA CYS A 20 9.13 -3.35 -9.38
C CYS A 20 10.01 -4.60 -9.23
N ALA A 21 11.31 -4.45 -8.97
CA ALA A 21 12.22 -5.57 -8.76
C ALA A 21 12.11 -6.17 -7.34
N LEU A 22 11.45 -5.48 -6.38
CA LEU A 22 11.38 -5.90 -4.98
C LEU A 22 10.33 -7.00 -4.69
N LEU A 23 9.39 -7.21 -5.62
CA LEU A 23 8.46 -8.33 -5.57
C LEU A 23 8.78 -9.28 -6.72
N THR A 24 8.89 -10.58 -6.39
CA THR A 24 9.06 -11.64 -7.38
C THR A 24 7.73 -11.98 -8.08
N ASP A 25 7.80 -12.62 -9.24
CA ASP A 25 6.59 -13.05 -9.96
C ASP A 25 5.79 -14.08 -9.15
N ALA A 26 6.47 -14.92 -8.38
CA ALA A 26 5.83 -15.89 -7.49
C ALA A 26 5.06 -15.20 -6.35
N GLU A 27 5.60 -14.12 -5.79
CA GLU A 27 4.91 -13.35 -4.75
C GLU A 27 3.69 -12.63 -5.30
N VAL A 28 3.80 -12.01 -6.47
CA VAL A 28 2.65 -11.40 -7.14
C VAL A 28 1.61 -12.46 -7.50
N ALA A 29 2.04 -13.62 -8.01
CA ALA A 29 1.14 -14.71 -8.37
C ALA A 29 0.36 -15.26 -7.20
N ARG A 30 0.97 -15.30 -6.01
CA ARG A 30 0.29 -15.70 -4.77
C ARG A 30 -0.92 -14.81 -4.47
N PHE A 31 -0.89 -13.53 -4.82
CA PHE A 31 -2.01 -12.62 -4.59
C PHE A 31 -2.94 -12.46 -5.78
N ALA A 32 -2.39 -12.52 -7.00
CA ALA A 32 -3.12 -12.25 -8.23
C ALA A 32 -3.74 -13.50 -8.89
N GLY A 33 -3.66 -14.67 -8.23
CA GLY A 33 -4.21 -15.93 -8.74
C GLY A 33 -3.45 -16.52 -9.94
N GLY A 34 -2.29 -15.96 -10.30
CA GLY A 34 -1.49 -16.36 -11.45
C GLY A 34 -0.35 -15.39 -11.74
N PRO A 35 0.63 -15.77 -12.60
CA PRO A 35 1.80 -14.94 -12.88
C PRO A 35 1.37 -13.57 -13.43
N PRO A 36 2.08 -12.49 -13.07
CA PRO A 36 1.74 -11.16 -13.56
C PRO A 36 1.91 -11.07 -15.08
N VAL A 37 0.93 -10.46 -15.74
CA VAL A 37 0.99 -10.21 -17.19
C VAL A 37 1.75 -8.93 -17.52
N SER A 38 1.90 -8.04 -16.55
CA SER A 38 2.75 -6.84 -16.66
C SER A 38 3.10 -6.26 -15.31
N SER A 39 4.20 -5.50 -15.29
CA SER A 39 4.61 -4.65 -14.17
C SER A 39 5.03 -3.30 -14.72
N ALA A 40 4.61 -2.20 -14.09
CA ALA A 40 5.03 -0.86 -14.48
C ALA A 40 5.28 0.01 -13.25
N PRO A 41 6.35 0.81 -13.23
CA PRO A 41 6.48 1.88 -12.25
C PRO A 41 5.35 2.89 -12.45
N VAL A 42 4.91 3.49 -11.36
CA VAL A 42 3.95 4.61 -11.38
C VAL A 42 4.56 5.73 -10.55
N ASP A 43 4.61 6.93 -11.12
CA ASP A 43 5.06 8.11 -10.40
C ASP A 43 3.84 8.84 -9.84
N ALA A 44 3.71 8.89 -8.52
CA ALA A 44 2.66 9.64 -7.86
C ALA A 44 3.16 10.21 -6.52
N ASP A 45 3.03 11.53 -6.38
CA ASP A 45 3.26 12.29 -5.14
C ASP A 45 4.64 12.06 -4.49
N GLY A 46 5.69 11.88 -5.31
CA GLY A 46 7.06 11.69 -4.83
C GLY A 46 7.32 10.35 -4.14
N LEU A 47 6.32 9.48 -4.05
CA LEU A 47 6.47 8.10 -3.62
C LEU A 47 6.80 7.23 -4.83
N SER A 48 7.64 6.21 -4.62
CA SER A 48 7.87 5.19 -5.64
C SER A 48 6.72 4.20 -5.62
N TRP A 49 6.15 3.89 -6.78
CA TRP A 49 5.12 2.86 -6.90
C TRP A 49 5.51 1.83 -7.95
N CYS A 50 5.03 0.61 -7.77
CA CYS A 50 4.96 -0.37 -8.83
C CYS A 50 3.60 -1.05 -8.83
N ARG A 51 3.05 -1.20 -10.03
CA ARG A 51 1.78 -1.89 -10.27
C ARG A 51 2.03 -3.16 -11.06
N TRP A 52 1.44 -4.26 -10.61
CA TRP A 52 1.37 -5.52 -11.36
C TRP A 52 -0.07 -5.86 -11.72
N ALA A 53 -0.30 -6.18 -12.98
CA ALA A 53 -1.57 -6.72 -13.45
C ALA A 53 -1.55 -8.25 -13.34
N GLY A 54 -2.60 -8.80 -12.72
CA GLY A 54 -2.84 -10.24 -12.62
C GLY A 54 -3.21 -10.87 -13.96
N ALA A 55 -3.20 -12.20 -14.00
CA ALA A 55 -3.51 -12.97 -15.20
C ALA A 55 -4.92 -12.72 -15.75
N ASP A 56 -5.87 -12.42 -14.86
CA ASP A 56 -7.26 -12.09 -15.19
C ASP A 56 -7.45 -10.64 -15.67
N SER A 57 -6.39 -9.81 -15.63
CA SER A 57 -6.42 -8.35 -15.87
C SER A 57 -7.33 -7.52 -14.94
N ALA A 58 -8.13 -8.17 -14.09
CA ALA A 58 -9.00 -7.53 -13.11
C ALA A 58 -8.27 -7.32 -11.78
N THR A 59 -7.42 -8.27 -11.40
CA THR A 59 -6.64 -8.23 -10.18
C THR A 59 -5.39 -7.39 -10.36
N THR A 60 -5.18 -6.46 -9.44
CA THR A 60 -4.02 -5.57 -9.40
C THR A 60 -3.33 -5.68 -8.05
N VAL A 61 -2.01 -5.87 -8.09
CA VAL A 61 -1.13 -5.67 -6.93
C VAL A 61 -0.45 -4.33 -7.09
N LEU A 62 -0.46 -3.51 -6.06
CA LEU A 62 0.22 -2.22 -6.03
C LEU A 62 1.13 -2.17 -4.81
N ALA A 63 2.39 -1.83 -5.02
CA ALA A 63 3.34 -1.57 -3.95
C ALA A 63 3.76 -0.11 -4.00
N THR A 64 3.92 0.47 -2.81
CA THR A 64 4.38 1.84 -2.62
C THR A 64 5.50 1.86 -1.60
N ARG A 65 6.49 2.72 -1.82
CA ARG A 65 7.55 2.98 -0.86
C ARG A 65 8.05 4.42 -0.99
N GLY A 66 8.34 5.06 0.14
CA GLY A 66 9.05 6.33 0.16
C GLY A 66 9.32 6.81 1.58
N SER A 67 9.86 8.02 1.70
CA SER A 67 10.01 8.67 3.01
C SER A 67 8.64 8.86 3.67
N ALA A 68 8.57 8.71 4.98
CA ALA A 68 7.34 8.96 5.71
C ALA A 68 6.93 10.43 5.60
N ALA A 69 7.88 11.36 5.57
CA ALA A 69 7.60 12.78 5.37
C ALA A 69 6.89 13.07 4.04
N GLN A 70 7.35 12.46 2.93
CA GLN A 70 6.67 12.58 1.63
C GLN A 70 5.28 11.96 1.65
N TRP A 71 5.12 10.80 2.29
CA TRP A 71 3.80 10.20 2.48
C TRP A 71 2.87 11.13 3.27
N ALA A 72 3.34 11.75 4.36
CA ALA A 72 2.53 12.68 5.13
C ALA A 72 2.15 13.92 4.29
N GLN A 73 3.06 14.41 3.46
CA GLN A 73 2.79 15.49 2.50
C GLN A 73 1.68 15.11 1.50
N SER A 74 1.67 13.87 1.00
CA SER A 74 0.64 13.41 0.06
C SER A 74 -0.76 13.36 0.68
N LEU A 75 -0.86 13.35 2.02
CA LEU A 75 -2.14 13.39 2.74
C LEU A 75 -2.73 14.79 2.88
N LEU A 76 -1.96 15.86 2.68
CA LEU A 76 -2.41 17.24 2.90
C LEU A 76 -3.76 17.56 2.23
N PRO A 77 -4.03 17.21 0.97
CA PRO A 77 -5.31 17.51 0.35
C PRO A 77 -6.49 16.83 1.07
N MET A 78 -6.28 15.61 1.58
CA MET A 78 -7.29 14.88 2.32
C MET A 78 -7.47 15.45 3.74
N LEU A 79 -6.37 15.71 4.45
CA LEU A 79 -6.40 16.27 5.80
C LEU A 79 -7.07 17.65 5.81
N ARG A 80 -6.78 18.52 4.83
CA ARG A 80 -7.44 19.83 4.69
C ARG A 80 -8.95 19.71 4.48
N ARG A 81 -9.41 18.70 3.72
CA ARG A 81 -10.85 18.43 3.56
C ARG A 81 -11.49 18.02 4.87
N VAL A 82 -10.85 17.15 5.65
CA VAL A 82 -11.36 16.71 6.97
C VAL A 82 -11.31 17.84 8.01
N ALA A 83 -10.27 18.67 7.97
CA ALA A 83 -10.09 19.81 8.88
C ALA A 83 -11.06 20.97 8.60
N SER A 84 -11.65 21.01 7.40
CA SER A 84 -12.61 22.04 6.99
C SER A 84 -13.98 21.74 7.58
N PRO A 85 -14.65 22.72 8.23
CA PRO A 85 -15.98 22.53 8.76
C PRO A 85 -17.02 22.43 7.65
N ALA A 86 -17.92 21.46 7.73
CA ALA A 86 -19.17 21.50 6.96
C ALA A 86 -20.09 22.61 7.52
N PRO A 87 -20.93 23.25 6.69
CA PRO A 87 -21.87 24.24 7.16
C PRO A 87 -22.77 23.68 8.28
N GLY A 88 -22.77 24.33 9.45
CA GLY A 88 -23.61 23.96 10.59
C GLY A 88 -23.06 22.87 11.51
N GLU A 89 -21.85 22.35 11.28
CA GLU A 89 -21.28 21.27 12.08
C GLU A 89 -20.23 21.78 13.10
N THR A 90 -20.54 21.66 14.39
CA THR A 90 -19.65 22.02 15.51
C THR A 90 -18.97 20.80 16.13
N GLY A 91 -17.65 20.89 16.34
CA GLY A 91 -16.89 20.04 17.28
C GLY A 91 -16.74 18.57 16.91
N SER A 92 -15.92 18.26 15.90
CA SER A 92 -15.49 16.88 15.63
C SER A 92 -14.05 16.66 16.13
N PRO A 93 -13.78 15.69 17.02
CA PRO A 93 -12.41 15.40 17.46
C PRO A 93 -11.50 15.00 16.30
N TYR A 94 -12.06 14.41 15.23
CA TYR A 94 -11.32 14.10 14.01
C TYR A 94 -10.89 15.35 13.23
N ARG A 95 -11.66 16.45 13.34
CA ARG A 95 -11.36 17.72 12.67
C ARG A 95 -10.19 18.43 13.34
N ASP A 96 -10.20 18.50 14.67
CA ASP A 96 -9.11 19.12 15.44
C ASP A 96 -7.80 18.36 15.24
N LEU A 97 -7.90 17.03 15.20
CA LEU A 97 -6.78 16.16 14.89
C LEU A 97 -6.27 16.34 13.45
N ALA A 98 -7.17 16.39 12.47
CA ALA A 98 -6.79 16.65 11.07
C ALA A 98 -6.12 18.02 10.92
N ARG A 99 -6.60 19.05 11.65
CA ARG A 99 -5.98 20.37 11.68
C ARG A 99 -4.58 20.34 12.26
N ALA A 100 -4.40 19.70 13.42
CA ALA A 100 -3.08 19.53 14.02
C ALA A 100 -2.11 18.78 13.07
N ALA A 101 -2.60 17.76 12.36
CA ALA A 101 -1.81 17.05 11.35
C ALA A 101 -1.44 17.96 10.16
N VAL A 102 -2.36 18.80 9.66
CA VAL A 102 -2.05 19.80 8.62
C VAL A 102 -0.95 20.74 9.10
N ASP A 103 -1.09 21.33 10.28
CA ASP A 103 -0.12 22.29 10.83
C ASP A 103 1.28 21.65 10.95
N GLN A 104 1.36 20.40 11.41
CA GLN A 104 2.62 19.66 11.52
C GLN A 104 3.26 19.38 10.15
N VAL A 105 2.46 18.97 9.16
CA VAL A 105 2.98 18.63 7.83
C VAL A 105 3.42 19.88 7.08
N GLU A 106 2.65 20.97 7.15
CA GLU A 106 2.98 22.26 6.51
C GLU A 106 4.19 22.93 7.19
N GLY A 107 4.35 22.75 8.50
CA GLY A 107 5.52 23.23 9.25
C GLY A 107 6.83 22.49 8.96
N GLY A 108 6.79 21.44 8.13
CA GLY A 108 7.94 20.59 7.83
C GLY A 108 8.06 19.43 8.82
N VAL A 109 7.45 18.30 8.46
CA VAL A 109 7.47 17.09 9.29
C VAL A 109 8.72 16.24 8.99
N SER A 110 9.41 15.79 10.04
CA SER A 110 10.48 14.79 9.90
C SER A 110 9.90 13.40 9.62
N ASP A 111 10.70 12.47 9.12
CA ASP A 111 10.22 11.09 8.90
C ASP A 111 9.71 10.41 10.18
N THR A 112 10.36 10.65 11.32
CA THR A 112 9.89 10.16 12.63
C THR A 112 8.55 10.78 13.01
N GLY A 113 8.40 12.10 12.81
CA GLY A 113 7.15 12.82 13.05
C GLY A 113 6.03 12.33 12.13
N ALA A 114 6.34 12.06 10.86
CA ALA A 114 5.38 11.55 9.91
C ALA A 114 4.91 10.14 10.27
N CYS A 115 5.80 9.26 10.74
CA CYS A 115 5.33 7.98 11.29
C CYS A 115 4.47 8.16 12.54
N ALA A 116 4.65 9.22 13.34
CA ALA A 116 3.73 9.50 14.46
C ALA A 116 2.33 9.90 13.94
N ILE A 117 2.26 10.69 12.87
CA ILE A 117 1.00 10.98 12.16
C ILE A 117 0.35 9.69 11.65
N PHE A 118 1.12 8.74 11.11
CA PHE A 118 0.60 7.42 10.74
C PHE A 118 -0.09 6.71 11.91
N GLY A 119 0.56 6.65 13.08
CA GLY A 119 -0.03 5.99 14.25
C GLY A 119 -1.28 6.71 14.75
N LEU A 120 -1.27 8.03 14.72
CA LEU A 120 -2.41 8.85 15.09
C LEU A 120 -3.61 8.66 14.13
N LEU A 121 -3.37 8.53 12.82
CA LEU A 121 -4.41 8.16 11.85
C LEU A 121 -4.90 6.72 12.02
N ALA A 122 -4.03 5.79 12.42
CA ALA A 122 -4.42 4.44 12.78
C ALA A 122 -5.36 4.42 13.99
N GLU A 123 -5.05 5.21 15.02
CA GLU A 123 -5.85 5.36 16.24
C GLU A 123 -7.24 5.91 15.95
N VAL A 124 -7.34 6.90 15.07
CA VAL A 124 -8.63 7.39 14.54
C VAL A 124 -9.45 6.27 13.90
N GLY A 125 -8.80 5.34 13.21
CA GLY A 125 -9.42 4.14 12.66
C GLY A 125 -9.77 3.07 13.68
N GLY A 126 -9.65 3.35 14.98
CA GLY A 126 -9.94 2.43 16.09
C GLY A 126 -8.79 1.49 16.44
N ARG A 127 -7.55 1.79 16.03
CA ARG A 127 -6.37 0.98 16.39
C ARG A 127 -5.77 1.42 17.73
N PRO A 128 -4.99 0.56 18.40
CA PRO A 128 -4.30 0.94 19.63
C PRO A 128 -3.29 2.09 19.41
N PRO A 129 -3.00 2.87 20.46
CA PRO A 129 -2.01 3.92 20.38
C PRO A 129 -0.62 3.48 19.91
N GLY A 130 -0.01 4.29 19.05
CA GLY A 130 1.34 4.04 18.52
C GLY A 130 1.42 2.95 17.45
N THR A 131 0.28 2.54 16.88
CA THR A 131 0.23 1.56 15.79
C THR A 131 1.14 1.98 14.62
N ARG A 132 2.05 1.09 14.21
CA ARG A 132 2.97 1.33 13.06
C ARG A 132 2.61 0.52 11.83
N GLU A 133 1.55 -0.27 11.93
CA GLU A 133 1.20 -1.28 10.97
C GLU A 133 -0.32 -1.39 10.86
N LEU A 134 -0.83 -1.34 9.65
CA LEU A 134 -2.25 -1.37 9.37
C LEU A 134 -2.54 -2.47 8.35
N LEU A 135 -3.57 -3.25 8.64
CA LEU A 135 -4.24 -4.07 7.66
C LEU A 135 -5.67 -3.57 7.52
N SER A 136 -6.01 -3.14 6.30
CA SER A 136 -7.29 -2.56 5.96
C SER A 136 -7.98 -3.42 4.91
N THR A 137 -9.29 -3.56 5.09
CA THR A 137 -10.20 -4.21 4.15
C THR A 137 -11.22 -3.19 3.72
N SER A 138 -11.45 -3.03 2.42
CA SER A 138 -12.53 -2.22 1.88
C SER A 138 -13.24 -2.95 0.76
N GLY A 139 -14.54 -2.74 0.59
CA GLY A 139 -15.32 -3.45 -0.43
C GLY A 139 -16.78 -3.56 -0.02
N THR A 140 -17.62 -3.93 -0.99
CA THR A 140 -19.05 -4.15 -0.76
C THR A 140 -19.26 -5.56 -0.22
N PRO A 141 -20.15 -5.77 0.77
CA PRO A 141 -20.53 -7.11 1.19
C PRO A 141 -20.98 -7.98 0.00
N GLY A 142 -20.44 -9.19 -0.10
CA GLY A 142 -20.75 -10.12 -1.20
C GLY A 142 -19.96 -9.89 -2.50
N ALA A 143 -19.04 -8.92 -2.52
CA ALA A 143 -18.09 -8.73 -3.60
C ALA A 143 -16.65 -8.99 -3.11
N ALA A 144 -15.77 -9.29 -4.06
CA ALA A 144 -14.34 -9.44 -3.82
C ALA A 144 -13.78 -8.14 -3.19
N ALA A 145 -13.25 -8.25 -1.98
CA ALA A 145 -12.85 -7.09 -1.18
C ALA A 145 -11.41 -6.66 -1.50
N ASN A 146 -11.12 -5.36 -1.46
CA ASN A 146 -9.76 -4.86 -1.49
C ASN A 146 -9.07 -5.14 -0.15
N ARG A 147 -7.77 -5.45 -0.22
CA ARG A 147 -6.91 -5.64 0.94
C ARG A 147 -5.73 -4.71 0.82
N LYS A 148 -5.37 -4.02 1.89
CA LYS A 148 -4.21 -3.13 1.93
C LYS A 148 -3.46 -3.32 3.23
N ALA A 149 -2.16 -3.58 3.14
CA ALA A 149 -1.24 -3.52 4.27
C ALA A 149 -0.38 -2.27 4.15
N GLU A 150 -0.19 -1.56 5.25
CA GLU A 150 0.59 -0.33 5.33
C GLU A 150 1.46 -0.39 6.57
N VAL A 151 2.69 0.12 6.46
CA VAL A 151 3.61 0.23 7.59
C VAL A 151 4.32 1.57 7.56
N CYS A 152 4.70 2.07 8.73
CA CYS A 152 5.64 3.17 8.88
C CYS A 152 6.74 2.79 9.85
N LEU A 153 7.90 2.40 9.31
CA LEU A 153 9.01 1.82 10.07
C LEU A 153 10.31 2.55 9.73
N GLY A 154 11.07 2.96 10.74
CA GLY A 154 12.37 3.61 10.54
C GLY A 154 12.31 4.90 9.71
N GLY A 155 11.16 5.58 9.68
CA GLY A 155 10.95 6.76 8.85
C GLY A 155 10.58 6.48 7.39
N VAL A 156 10.31 5.22 7.04
CA VAL A 156 9.88 4.79 5.70
C VAL A 156 8.42 4.39 5.76
N TYR A 157 7.62 4.97 4.86
CA TYR A 157 6.28 4.47 4.58
C TYR A 157 6.35 3.42 3.47
N ALA A 158 5.71 2.28 3.69
CA ALA A 158 5.51 1.28 2.65
C ALA A 158 4.10 0.71 2.71
N ALA A 159 3.54 0.42 1.54
CA ALA A 159 2.23 -0.18 1.42
C ALA A 159 2.19 -1.23 0.31
N VAL A 160 1.34 -2.24 0.50
CA VAL A 160 0.97 -3.21 -0.53
C VAL A 160 -0.55 -3.33 -0.53
N SER A 161 -1.18 -3.10 -1.69
CA SER A 161 -2.61 -3.31 -1.87
C SER A 161 -2.92 -4.32 -2.96
N LEU A 162 -4.02 -5.03 -2.77
CA LEU A 162 -4.59 -6.02 -3.67
C LEU A 162 -6.03 -5.63 -4.00
N THR A 163 -6.34 -5.50 -5.29
CA THR A 163 -7.62 -4.99 -5.79
C THR A 163 -8.08 -5.75 -7.04
N PRO A 164 -9.22 -6.47 -7.03
CA PRO A 164 -9.85 -7.00 -5.83
C PRO A 164 -9.00 -8.12 -5.21
N ALA A 165 -9.21 -8.47 -3.94
CA ALA A 165 -8.63 -9.70 -3.39
C ALA A 165 -9.37 -10.90 -3.96
N VAL A 166 -8.61 -11.88 -4.44
CA VAL A 166 -9.17 -13.10 -5.02
C VAL A 166 -9.89 -13.87 -3.90
N ASP A 167 -11.16 -14.20 -4.13
CA ASP A 167 -11.93 -15.04 -3.21
C ASP A 167 -11.42 -16.48 -3.30
N GLY A 168 -10.95 -17.02 -2.17
CA GLY A 168 -10.56 -18.43 -2.07
C GLY A 168 -9.35 -18.69 -1.19
N SER A 169 -9.62 -19.09 0.06
CA SER A 169 -8.75 -19.98 0.85
C SER A 169 -7.37 -19.44 1.25
N SER A 170 -7.32 -18.26 1.88
CA SER A 170 -6.45 -17.88 3.01
C SER A 170 -6.48 -16.37 3.12
N ASP A 171 -6.61 -15.81 4.33
CA ASP A 171 -6.52 -14.36 4.50
C ASP A 171 -5.13 -13.89 4.01
N PRO A 172 -5.03 -13.09 2.94
CA PRO A 172 -3.74 -12.62 2.45
C PRO A 172 -3.12 -11.57 3.39
N GLY A 173 -3.84 -11.13 4.42
CA GLY A 173 -3.44 -10.09 5.36
C GLY A 173 -2.03 -10.26 5.94
N PRO A 174 -1.71 -11.37 6.63
CA PRO A 174 -0.39 -11.59 7.20
C PRO A 174 0.72 -11.57 6.14
N ALA A 175 0.44 -12.12 4.96
CA ALA A 175 1.35 -12.17 3.82
C ALA A 175 1.61 -10.76 3.22
N LEU A 176 0.56 -9.93 3.11
CA LEU A 176 0.67 -8.54 2.67
C LEU A 176 1.46 -7.71 3.68
N LEU A 177 1.20 -7.90 4.97
CA LEU A 177 1.90 -7.17 6.03
C LEU A 177 3.40 -7.53 6.07
N ALA A 178 3.74 -8.81 5.93
CA ALA A 178 5.13 -9.25 5.81
C ALA A 178 5.86 -8.58 4.62
N LEU A 179 5.17 -8.42 3.49
CA LEU A 179 5.73 -7.71 2.33
C LEU A 179 5.89 -6.22 2.56
N ALA A 180 4.89 -5.55 3.14
CA ALA A 180 4.99 -4.13 3.48
C ALA A 180 6.17 -3.86 4.42
N ARG A 181 6.38 -4.71 5.44
CA ARG A 181 7.57 -4.65 6.32
C ARG A 181 8.87 -4.82 5.54
N ARG A 182 8.95 -5.82 4.64
CA ARG A 182 10.14 -6.05 3.82
C ARG A 182 10.44 -4.88 2.90
N LEU A 183 9.41 -4.29 2.31
CA LEU A 183 9.56 -3.09 1.49
C LEU A 183 10.11 -1.93 2.32
N ALA A 184 9.61 -1.70 3.53
CA ALA A 184 10.13 -0.64 4.40
C ALA A 184 11.61 -0.86 4.79
N ALA A 185 12.02 -2.12 4.97
CA ALA A 185 13.36 -2.51 5.40
C ALA A 185 14.39 -2.70 4.27
N ALA A 186 13.98 -2.67 2.99
CA ALA A 186 14.92 -2.77 1.87
C ALA A 186 15.89 -1.57 1.89
N PRO A 187 17.11 -1.68 1.33
CA PRO A 187 18.02 -0.54 1.22
C PRO A 187 17.49 0.54 0.26
#